data_AF-A0A835NL13-F1
#
_entry.id   AF-A0A835NL13-F1
#
_cell.length_a   1.000
_cell.length_b   1.000
_cell.length_c   1.000
_cell.angle_alpha   90.00
_cell.angle_beta   90.00
_cell.angle_gamma   90.00
#
_symmetry.space_group_name_H-M   'P 1'
#
loop_
_entity.id
_entity.type
_entity.pdbx_description
1 polymer ?
#
loop_
_entity_poly.entity_id
_entity_poly.type
_entity_poly.pdbx_seq_one_letter_code
_entity_poly.pdbx_strand_id
1 'polypeptide(L)'
;MGSFHGEGYQEGLAEGSHAGMAEGRRCGALHGARIGSEIGCYLGFALTWHCLLQKCTDEKNSKKMKALDSLIGMIQKFPYEDPTYDKLQEDLERIRGKFKQVRVDFM
;
A
#
# COMPACT_ATOMS: atom_id res chain seq x y z
N MET A 1 -45.37 7.27 33.21
CA MET A 1 -43.94 7.07 33.56
C MET A 1 -43.48 5.82 32.83
N GLY A 2 -42.54 5.95 31.88
CA GLY A 2 -41.73 4.81 31.39
C GLY A 2 -42.09 4.23 30.02
N SER A 3 -41.86 4.98 28.93
CA SER A 3 -41.52 4.40 27.63
C SER A 3 -40.26 5.08 27.11
N PHE A 4 -39.13 4.78 27.73
CA PHE A 4 -37.80 5.28 27.36
C PHE A 4 -36.80 4.13 27.14
N HIS A 5 -37.22 2.87 27.27
CA HIS A 5 -36.33 1.71 27.24
C HIS A 5 -36.20 1.04 25.86
N GLY A 6 -37.15 1.27 24.94
CA GLY A 6 -37.09 0.75 23.56
C GLY A 6 -36.48 1.72 22.56
N GLU A 7 -36.72 3.02 22.75
CA GLU A 7 -36.26 4.08 21.84
C GLU A 7 -34.75 4.29 21.94
N GLY A 8 -34.18 4.32 23.15
CA GLY A 8 -32.73 4.48 23.34
C GLY A 8 -31.89 3.31 22.81
N TYR A 9 -32.44 2.08 22.76
CA TYR A 9 -31.75 0.93 22.16
C TYR A 9 -31.74 1.00 20.62
N GLN A 10 -32.86 1.40 20.02
CA GLN A 10 -32.98 1.61 18.57
C GLN A 10 -32.11 2.78 18.11
N GLU A 11 -32.12 3.87 18.87
CA GLU A 11 -31.29 5.06 18.63
C GLU A 11 -29.81 4.73 18.76
N GLY A 12 -29.38 4.07 19.85
CA GLY A 12 -27.99 3.63 20.02
C GLY A 12 -27.51 2.63 18.96
N LEU A 13 -28.38 1.74 18.47
CA LEU A 13 -28.06 0.83 17.36
C LEU A 13 -27.89 1.59 16.04
N ALA A 14 -28.78 2.53 15.75
CA ALA A 14 -28.73 3.35 14.53
C ALA A 14 -27.50 4.28 14.54
N GLU A 15 -27.24 4.95 15.65
CA GLU A 15 -26.05 5.79 15.85
C GLU A 15 -24.76 4.98 15.76
N GLY A 16 -24.71 3.82 16.43
CA GLY A 16 -23.56 2.91 16.36
C GLY A 16 -23.30 2.38 14.95
N SER A 17 -24.35 2.05 14.20
CA SER A 17 -24.24 1.62 12.81
C SER A 17 -23.72 2.73 11.89
N HIS A 18 -24.25 3.95 12.04
CA HIS A 18 -23.81 5.11 11.25
C HIS A 18 -22.37 5.48 11.57
N ALA A 19 -22.03 5.59 12.86
CA ALA A 19 -20.68 5.89 13.32
C ALA A 19 -19.67 4.84 12.86
N GLY A 20 -20.02 3.55 12.95
CA GLY A 20 -19.20 2.45 12.46
C GLY A 20 -18.95 2.51 10.95
N MET A 21 -19.97 2.83 10.15
CA MET A 21 -19.82 2.98 8.70
C MET A 21 -18.96 4.20 8.32
N ALA A 22 -19.14 5.33 9.00
CA ALA A 22 -18.35 6.53 8.76
C ALA A 22 -16.87 6.31 9.13
N GLU A 23 -16.61 5.70 10.29
CA GLU A 23 -15.25 5.41 10.76
C GLU A 23 -14.57 4.38 9.86
N GLY A 24 -15.27 3.30 9.50
CA GLY A 24 -14.75 2.27 8.59
C GLY A 24 -14.33 2.84 7.24
N ARG A 25 -15.16 3.72 6.64
CA ARG A 25 -14.81 4.41 5.39
C ARG A 25 -13.59 5.32 5.54
N ARG A 26 -13.55 6.13 6.59
CA ARG A 26 -12.43 7.06 6.85
C ARG A 26 -11.12 6.30 7.06
N CYS A 27 -11.15 5.25 7.89
CA CYS A 27 -10.00 4.42 8.19
C CYS A 27 -9.49 3.71 6.92
N GLY A 28 -10.38 3.10 6.14
CA GLY A 28 -10.04 2.47 4.87
C GLY A 28 -9.42 3.43 3.85
N ALA A 29 -10.00 4.62 3.69
CA ALA A 29 -9.48 5.64 2.78
C ALA A 29 -8.08 6.14 3.19
N LEU A 30 -7.88 6.46 4.47
CA LEU A 30 -6.58 6.91 4.98
C LEU A 30 -5.52 5.80 4.85
N HIS A 31 -5.88 4.58 5.21
CA HIS A 31 -4.99 3.42 5.15
C HIS A 31 -4.58 3.11 3.70
N GLY A 32 -5.55 3.08 2.78
CA GLY A 32 -5.32 2.88 1.36
C GLY A 32 -4.45 3.98 0.76
N ALA A 33 -4.72 5.25 1.08
CA ALA A 33 -3.90 6.38 0.60
C ALA A 33 -2.45 6.29 1.06
N ARG A 34 -2.21 5.88 2.31
CA ARG A 34 -0.85 5.68 2.84
C ARG A 34 -0.09 4.59 2.10
N ILE A 35 -0.72 3.42 1.90
CA ILE A 35 -0.11 2.30 1.16
C ILE A 35 0.14 2.71 -0.29
N GLY A 36 -0.84 3.31 -0.95
CA GLY A 36 -0.73 3.77 -2.33
C GLY A 36 0.41 4.78 -2.52
N SER A 37 0.53 5.76 -1.62
CA SER A 37 1.63 6.72 -1.64
C SER A 37 2.99 6.05 -1.47
N GLU A 38 3.10 5.09 -0.57
CA GLU A 38 4.35 4.37 -0.32
C GLU A 38 4.78 3.57 -1.56
N ILE A 39 3.87 2.78 -2.12
CA ILE A 39 4.13 1.97 -3.30
C ILE A 39 4.45 2.86 -4.51
N GLY A 40 3.72 3.96 -4.68
CA GLY A 40 3.97 4.95 -5.72
C GLY A 40 5.38 5.55 -5.64
N CYS A 41 5.84 5.88 -4.43
CA CYS A 41 7.21 6.36 -4.21
C CYS A 41 8.27 5.32 -4.61
N TYR A 42 8.07 4.05 -4.24
CA TYR A 42 9.00 2.98 -4.61
C TYR A 42 9.05 2.75 -6.12
N LEU A 43 7.89 2.79 -6.78
CA LEU A 43 7.81 2.66 -8.24
C LEU A 43 8.49 3.84 -8.94
N GLY A 44 8.23 5.07 -8.50
CA GLY A 44 8.86 6.28 -9.06
C GLY A 44 10.37 6.25 -8.94
N PHE A 45 10.90 5.85 -7.76
CA PHE A 45 12.33 5.62 -7.57
C PHE A 45 12.86 4.57 -8.55
N ALA A 46 12.20 3.42 -8.62
CA ALA A 46 12.67 2.30 -9.43
C ALA A 46 12.72 2.65 -10.92
N LEU A 47 11.66 3.28 -11.45
CA LEU A 47 11.58 3.71 -12.85
C LEU A 47 12.59 4.80 -13.20
N THR A 48 12.79 5.77 -12.30
CA THR A 48 13.76 6.86 -12.50
C THR A 48 15.17 6.28 -12.65
N TRP A 49 15.59 5.43 -11.71
CA TRP A 49 16.89 4.78 -11.78
C TRP A 49 17.02 3.82 -12.95
N HIS A 50 15.96 3.09 -13.28
CA HIS A 50 15.95 2.19 -14.42
C HIS A 50 16.22 2.96 -15.72
N CYS A 51 15.58 4.12 -15.91
CA CYS A 51 15.80 5.01 -17.05
C CYS A 51 17.22 5.61 -17.07
N LEU A 52 17.74 6.02 -15.91
CA LEU A 52 19.10 6.56 -15.81
C LEU A 52 20.17 5.50 -16.16
N LEU A 53 20.01 4.28 -15.64
CA LEU A 53 20.96 3.19 -15.89
C LEU A 53 20.89 2.65 -17.31
N GLN A 54 19.72 2.64 -17.96
CA GLN A 54 19.61 2.26 -19.37
C GLN A 54 20.48 3.13 -20.30
N LYS A 55 20.70 4.40 -19.93
CA LYS A 55 21.54 5.32 -20.71
C LYS A 55 23.05 5.06 -20.51
N CYS A 56 23.43 4.26 -19.51
CA CYS A 56 24.81 3.94 -19.17
C CYS A 56 25.09 2.45 -19.41
N THR A 57 25.70 2.12 -20.55
CA THR A 57 26.09 0.76 -20.99
C THR A 57 27.30 0.18 -20.23
N ASP A 58 27.28 0.22 -18.91
CA ASP A 58 28.28 -0.42 -18.05
C ASP A 58 27.75 -1.79 -17.57
N GLU A 59 28.53 -2.86 -17.70
CA GLU A 59 28.18 -4.20 -17.19
C GLU A 59 27.87 -4.19 -15.69
N LYS A 60 28.47 -3.26 -14.92
CA LYS A 60 28.15 -3.08 -13.48
C LYS A 60 26.69 -2.70 -13.23
N ASN A 61 26.01 -2.10 -14.20
CA ASN A 61 24.61 -1.70 -14.08
C ASN A 61 23.64 -2.87 -14.26
N SER A 62 24.07 -4.00 -14.84
CA SER A 62 23.21 -5.17 -15.09
C SER A 62 22.61 -5.73 -13.80
N LYS A 63 23.40 -5.84 -12.73
CA LYS A 63 22.91 -6.31 -11.42
C LYS A 63 21.91 -5.33 -10.80
N LYS A 64 22.20 -4.03 -10.91
CA LYS A 64 21.33 -2.95 -10.42
C LYS A 64 20.00 -2.91 -11.17
N MET A 65 20.01 -3.05 -12.49
CA MET A 65 18.80 -3.13 -13.31
C MET A 65 17.94 -4.34 -12.93
N LYS A 66 18.53 -5.53 -12.77
CA LYS A 66 17.78 -6.72 -12.30
C LYS A 66 17.13 -6.51 -10.94
N ALA A 67 17.78 -5.80 -10.03
CA ALA A 67 17.22 -5.48 -8.72
C ALA A 67 16.01 -4.54 -8.84
N LEU A 68 16.09 -3.54 -9.72
CA LEU A 68 14.98 -2.62 -10.05
C LEU A 68 13.82 -3.35 -10.73
N ASP A 69 14.09 -4.18 -11.73
CA ASP A 69 13.08 -4.97 -12.44
C ASP A 69 12.31 -5.89 -11.49
N SER A 70 13.04 -6.53 -10.57
CA SER A 70 12.43 -7.35 -9.54
C SER A 70 11.51 -6.53 -8.62
N LEU A 71 11.91 -5.32 -8.22
CA LEU A 71 11.08 -4.44 -7.39
C LEU A 71 9.83 -3.97 -8.16
N ILE A 72 9.99 -3.51 -9.42
CA ILE A 72 8.90 -3.07 -10.28
C ILE A 72 7.90 -4.22 -10.49
N GLY A 73 8.38 -5.42 -10.79
CA GLY A 73 7.54 -6.58 -11.00
C GLY A 73 6.76 -7.01 -9.75
N MET A 74 7.33 -6.82 -8.55
CA MET A 74 6.59 -7.05 -7.30
C MET A 74 5.50 -6.00 -7.08
N ILE A 75 5.79 -4.73 -7.38
CA ILE A 75 4.85 -3.62 -7.26
C ILE A 75 3.69 -3.75 -8.26
N GLN A 76 3.96 -4.16 -9.51
CA GLN A 76 2.93 -4.34 -10.53
C GLN A 76 1.98 -5.50 -10.24
N LYS A 77 2.44 -6.51 -9.49
CA LYS A 77 1.63 -7.65 -9.06
C LYS A 77 0.86 -7.38 -7.77
N PHE A 78 1.08 -6.23 -7.14
CA PHE A 78 0.39 -5.87 -5.92
C PHE A 78 -1.12 -5.72 -6.20
N PRO A 79 -2.02 -6.30 -5.39
CA PRO A 79 -3.44 -6.29 -5.67
C PRO A 79 -4.06 -4.97 -5.21
N TYR A 80 -4.15 -4.00 -6.13
CA TYR A 80 -4.76 -2.70 -5.88
C TYR A 80 -6.30 -2.75 -5.84
N GLU A 81 -6.89 -3.76 -6.49
CA GLU A 81 -8.34 -3.84 -6.72
C GLU A 81 -9.09 -4.69 -5.69
N ASP A 82 -8.38 -5.46 -4.85
CA ASP A 82 -8.99 -6.35 -3.86
C ASP A 82 -8.72 -5.88 -2.42
N PRO A 83 -9.65 -5.14 -1.80
CA PRO A 83 -9.52 -4.68 -0.43
C PRO A 83 -9.61 -5.81 0.61
N THR A 84 -9.96 -7.04 0.21
CA THR A 84 -10.06 -8.22 1.08
C THR A 84 -8.86 -9.16 0.96
N TYR A 85 -7.86 -8.79 0.15
CA TYR A 85 -6.68 -9.62 -0.07
C TYR A 85 -5.93 -9.90 1.24
N ASP A 86 -5.95 -11.17 1.63
CA ASP A 86 -5.46 -11.69 2.91
C ASP A 86 -3.94 -11.53 3.07
N LYS A 87 -3.20 -11.54 1.96
CA LYS A 87 -1.73 -11.42 1.93
C LYS A 87 -1.23 -10.01 1.64
N LEU A 88 -2.10 -8.99 1.68
CA LEU A 88 -1.75 -7.62 1.33
C LEU A 88 -0.57 -7.12 2.16
N GLN A 89 -0.62 -7.37 3.47
CA GLN A 89 0.41 -6.97 4.40
C GLN A 89 1.73 -7.72 4.15
N GLU A 90 1.68 -9.03 3.88
CA GLU A 90 2.86 -9.84 3.59
C GLU A 90 3.56 -9.38 2.31
N ASP A 91 2.78 -9.17 1.24
CA ASP A 91 3.31 -8.68 -0.03
C ASP A 91 3.90 -7.27 0.09
N LEU A 92 3.26 -6.40 0.89
CA LEU A 92 3.77 -5.06 1.18
C LEU A 92 5.10 -5.12 1.95
N GLU A 93 5.23 -5.97 2.97
CA GLU A 93 6.50 -6.15 3.69
C GLU A 93 7.59 -6.70 2.78
N ARG A 94 7.24 -7.60 1.85
CA ARG A 94 8.18 -8.12 0.86
C ARG A 94 8.67 -7.00 -0.07
N ILE A 95 7.78 -6.13 -0.54
CA ILE A 95 8.12 -4.94 -1.34
C ILE A 95 9.02 -3.99 -0.54
N ARG A 96 8.69 -3.69 0.72
CA ARG A 96 9.51 -2.87 1.62
C ARG A 96 10.92 -3.43 1.79
N GLY A 97 11.02 -4.74 2.02
CA GLY A 97 12.30 -5.45 2.14
C GLY A 97 13.12 -5.35 0.87
N LYS A 98 12.49 -5.55 -0.30
CA LYS A 98 13.15 -5.41 -1.59
C LYS A 98 13.62 -3.98 -1.85
N PHE A 99 12.78 -2.99 -1.55
CA PHE A 99 13.14 -1.59 -1.70
C PHE A 99 14.32 -1.20 -0.80
N LYS A 100 14.37 -1.68 0.45
CA LYS A 100 15.52 -1.47 1.34
C LYS A 100 16.81 -2.02 0.73
N GLN A 101 16.78 -3.23 0.18
CA GLN A 101 17.93 -3.82 -0.51
C GLN A 101 18.36 -2.94 -1.70
N VAL A 102 17.42 -2.60 -2.60
CA VAL A 102 17.69 -1.75 -3.77
C VAL A 102 18.28 -0.42 -3.33
N ARG A 103 17.76 0.22 -2.28
CA ARG A 103 18.28 1.51 -1.82
C ARG A 103 19.75 1.43 -1.36
N VAL A 104 20.14 0.35 -0.69
CA VAL A 104 21.53 0.14 -0.24
C VAL A 104 22.46 -0.06 -1.44
N ASP A 105 22.01 -0.71 -2.51
CA ASP A 105 22.82 -0.94 -3.72
C ASP A 105 23.06 0.35 -4.54
N PHE A 106 22.31 1.43 -4.27
CA PHE A 106 22.29 2.67 -5.04
C PHE A 106 22.79 3.90 -4.26
N MET A 107 23.06 3.75 -2.96
CA MET A 107 23.68 4.77 -2.09
C MET A 107 25.18 4.52 -1.95
#